data_AF-A0A0H5R7E9-F1
#
_entry.id   AF-A0A0H5R7E9-F1
#
_cell.length_a   1.000
_cell.length_b   1.000
_cell.length_c   1.000
_cell.angle_alpha   90.00
_cell.angle_beta   90.00
_cell.angle_gamma   90.00
#
_symmetry.space_group_name_H-M   'P 1'
#
loop_
_entity.id
_entity.type
_entity.pdbx_description
1 polymer ?
#
loop_
_entity_poly.entity_id
_entity_poly.type
_entity_poly.pdbx_seq_one_letter_code
_entity_poly.pdbx_strand_id
1 'polypeptide(L)'
;MDDALLDHSDIVVEAPDSPPPLYDAESERNAISDVIDPKSAHLFSLLLTVMVAFSVFSLITMYSPLTIGIAAAAYAIYLAEAVFVSSTFRALLTKPKSPRFVIDRIRAMKAASPILESVIQAYHYEDHDHEILHIDHHGHRHRHRETHHKRVNTHVAKEPFSYDYFSNDDDAESKLHSILPYNIVRLCVRDQIVLGDEYTRMAFNDHVLYVRMKYGLVDSHIDYSQKFYTPDFAPTMIMANDCSPPPWWMTSYIYIFLAILLLAWPYRMLFQSRCVSLTLNLKKSIFRNQPAIFK
;
A
#
# COMPACT_ATOMS: atom_id res chain seq x y z
N MET A 1 -42.54 31.84 -17.86
CA MET A 1 -42.07 32.50 -16.62
C MET A 1 -42.22 31.47 -15.52
N ASP A 2 -41.54 30.34 -15.67
CA ASP A 2 -40.07 30.19 -15.53
C ASP A 2 -39.71 30.54 -14.09
N ASP A 3 -39.06 29.72 -13.29
CA ASP A 3 -38.43 28.42 -13.53
C ASP A 3 -38.25 27.76 -12.15
N ALA A 4 -38.16 26.44 -12.17
CA ALA A 4 -37.75 25.63 -11.05
C ALA A 4 -36.27 25.87 -10.68
N LEU A 5 -35.93 25.82 -9.39
CA LEU A 5 -34.58 25.59 -8.85
C LEU A 5 -34.78 24.96 -7.45
N LEU A 6 -34.73 23.63 -7.29
CA LEU A 6 -33.53 22.80 -7.07
C LEU A 6 -32.77 23.27 -5.84
N ASP A 7 -33.08 22.70 -4.67
CA ASP A 7 -32.54 21.46 -4.12
C ASP A 7 -31.13 21.66 -3.53
N HIS A 8 -31.10 21.57 -2.20
CA HIS A 8 -29.93 21.65 -1.36
C HIS A 8 -29.09 20.38 -1.55
N SER A 9 -27.92 20.51 -2.16
CA SER A 9 -26.82 19.57 -1.93
C SER A 9 -25.53 20.36 -1.71
N ASP A 10 -24.92 20.07 -0.57
CA ASP A 10 -23.78 20.74 0.02
C ASP A 10 -22.56 20.71 -0.90
N ILE A 11 -22.21 21.87 -1.46
CA ILE A 11 -20.87 22.12 -1.99
C ILE A 11 -20.05 22.71 -0.85
N VAL A 12 -19.30 21.86 -0.16
CA VAL A 12 -18.21 22.31 0.72
C VAL A 12 -17.12 22.89 -0.17
N VAL A 13 -17.17 24.21 -0.34
CA VAL A 13 -16.06 25.00 -0.86
C VAL A 13 -15.00 25.02 0.24
N GLU A 14 -13.96 24.18 0.09
CA GLU A 14 -12.80 24.24 0.99
C GLU A 14 -12.09 25.58 0.82
N ALA A 15 -12.15 26.39 1.87
CA ALA A 15 -11.56 27.72 1.93
C ALA A 15 -10.02 27.65 1.96
N PRO A 16 -9.31 28.62 1.36
CA PRO A 16 -7.85 28.61 1.22
C PRO A 16 -7.07 28.92 2.52
N ASP A 17 -7.71 28.95 3.70
CA ASP A 17 -7.14 29.45 4.97
C ASP A 17 -7.11 28.42 6.13
N SER A 18 -7.36 27.13 5.90
CA SER A 18 -7.19 26.13 6.98
C SER A 18 -5.70 25.82 7.24
N PRO A 19 -5.20 25.95 8.49
CA PRO A 19 -3.83 25.58 8.82
C PRO A 19 -3.60 24.08 8.58
N PRO A 20 -2.38 23.66 8.21
CA PRO A 20 -2.07 22.26 7.91
C PRO A 20 -2.41 21.37 9.11
N PRO A 21 -2.90 20.13 8.89
CA PRO A 21 -3.32 19.26 9.97
C PRO A 21 -2.16 19.04 10.96
N LEU A 22 -2.45 19.23 12.24
CA LEU A 22 -1.49 19.05 13.32
C LEU A 22 -1.01 17.60 13.36
N TYR A 23 0.29 17.37 13.56
CA TYR A 23 0.88 16.05 13.75
C TYR A 23 0.20 15.35 14.94
N ASP A 24 -0.57 14.30 14.65
CA ASP A 24 -1.30 13.52 15.64
C ASP A 24 -0.56 12.21 15.92
N ALA A 25 0.03 12.13 17.12
CA ALA A 25 0.73 10.95 17.60
C ALA A 25 -0.21 9.74 17.82
N GLU A 26 -1.54 9.91 17.89
CA GLU A 26 -2.51 8.81 17.88
C GLU A 26 -2.77 8.28 16.45
N SER A 27 -2.87 9.14 15.44
CA SER A 27 -2.92 8.73 14.03
C SER A 27 -1.68 7.94 13.59
N GLU A 28 -0.49 8.35 14.01
CA GLU A 28 0.76 7.62 13.73
C GLU A 28 0.80 6.30 14.52
N ARG A 29 0.34 6.29 15.78
CA ARG A 29 0.24 5.07 16.59
C ARG A 29 -0.78 4.07 16.03
N ASN A 30 -1.87 4.55 15.44
CA ASN A 30 -2.87 3.75 14.73
C ASN A 30 -2.33 3.23 13.39
N ALA A 31 -1.60 4.05 12.62
CA ALA A 31 -0.87 3.61 11.42
C ALA A 31 0.24 2.59 11.74
N ILE A 32 0.83 2.64 12.94
CA ILE A 32 1.81 1.68 13.44
C ILE A 32 1.16 0.35 13.85
N SER A 33 -0.09 0.39 14.33
CA SER A 33 -0.87 -0.79 14.76
C SER A 33 -1.35 -1.68 13.60
N ASP A 34 -1.35 -1.15 12.37
CA ASP A 34 -2.01 -1.77 11.21
C ASP A 34 -1.27 -2.96 10.57
N VAL A 35 -0.06 -3.34 11.00
CA VAL A 35 0.67 -4.44 10.32
C VAL A 35 1.46 -5.33 11.28
N ILE A 36 0.79 -5.80 12.33
CA ILE A 36 0.86 -7.23 12.66
C ILE A 36 -0.24 -7.84 11.78
N ASP A 37 -0.04 -8.95 11.06
CA ASP A 37 -1.17 -9.66 10.41
C ASP A 37 -2.29 -9.72 11.45
N PRO A 38 -3.36 -8.90 11.32
CA PRO A 38 -4.26 -8.77 12.43
C PRO A 38 -4.91 -10.14 12.55
N LYS A 39 -5.08 -10.64 13.77
CA LYS A 39 -5.79 -11.92 13.99
C LYS A 39 -7.13 -11.96 13.22
N SER A 40 -7.69 -10.79 12.89
CA SER A 40 -8.85 -10.58 12.01
C SER A 40 -8.68 -11.06 10.56
N ALA A 41 -7.49 -11.00 9.94
CA ALA A 41 -7.27 -11.53 8.59
C ALA A 41 -7.44 -13.06 8.54
N HIS A 42 -7.12 -13.76 9.64
CA HIS A 42 -7.37 -15.19 9.78
C HIS A 42 -8.85 -15.49 10.05
N LEU A 43 -9.57 -14.62 10.76
CA LEU A 43 -11.02 -14.72 10.94
C LEU A 43 -11.76 -14.50 9.61
N PHE A 44 -11.31 -13.55 8.80
CA PHE A 44 -11.88 -13.30 7.48
C PHE A 44 -11.71 -14.52 6.57
N SER A 45 -10.51 -15.09 6.50
CA SER A 45 -10.26 -16.32 5.74
C SER A 45 -11.10 -17.50 6.25
N LEU A 46 -11.23 -17.66 7.57
CA LEU A 46 -12.09 -18.68 8.17
C LEU A 46 -13.57 -18.47 7.78
N LEU A 47 -14.09 -17.26 7.92
CA LEU A 47 -15.46 -16.91 7.54
C LEU A 47 -15.70 -17.24 6.07
N LEU A 48 -14.75 -16.93 5.21
CA LEU A 48 -14.83 -17.22 3.79
C LEU A 48 -14.84 -18.74 3.52
N THR A 49 -14.00 -19.52 4.21
CA THR A 49 -14.07 -20.99 4.11
C THR A 49 -15.41 -21.56 4.56
N VAL A 50 -16.00 -21.01 5.63
CA VAL A 50 -17.33 -21.41 6.12
C VAL A 50 -18.42 -21.01 5.12
N MET A 51 -18.33 -19.82 4.50
CA MET A 51 -19.26 -19.40 3.46
C MET A 51 -19.21 -20.30 2.24
N VAL A 52 -18.02 -20.69 1.79
CA VAL A 52 -17.89 -21.65 0.69
C VAL A 52 -18.50 -23.00 1.09
N ALA A 53 -18.20 -23.51 2.28
CA ALA A 53 -18.77 -24.77 2.77
C ALA A 53 -20.31 -24.72 2.83
N PHE A 54 -20.89 -23.61 3.31
CA PHE A 54 -22.33 -23.41 3.34
C PHE A 54 -22.93 -23.32 1.93
N SER A 55 -22.27 -22.64 0.99
CA SER A 55 -22.72 -22.53 -0.40
C SER A 55 -22.73 -23.89 -1.10
N VAL A 56 -21.73 -24.74 -0.82
CA VAL A 56 -21.66 -26.11 -1.35
C VAL A 56 -22.73 -26.99 -0.71
N PHE A 57 -22.96 -26.86 0.61
CA PHE A 57 -24.06 -27.57 1.28
C PHE A 57 -25.42 -27.18 0.68
N SER A 58 -25.65 -25.88 0.47
CA SER A 58 -26.87 -25.38 -0.17
C SER A 58 -27.04 -25.90 -1.60
N LEU A 59 -25.94 -26.06 -2.35
CA LEU A 59 -25.95 -26.63 -3.70
C LEU A 59 -26.36 -28.11 -3.69
N ILE A 60 -25.89 -28.87 -2.68
CA ILE A 60 -26.23 -30.30 -2.51
C ILE A 60 -27.70 -30.46 -2.11
N THR A 61 -28.23 -29.60 -1.23
CA THR A 61 -29.62 -29.68 -0.77
C THR A 61 -30.63 -29.13 -1.76
N MET A 62 -30.27 -28.06 -2.49
CA MET A 62 -31.16 -27.35 -3.40
C MET A 62 -30.42 -27.04 -4.70
N TYR A 63 -30.45 -28.02 -5.61
CA TYR A 63 -29.80 -27.91 -6.92
C TYR A 63 -30.61 -26.98 -7.84
N SER A 64 -30.13 -25.75 -8.00
CA SER A 64 -30.72 -24.73 -8.86
C SER A 64 -29.60 -23.94 -9.55
N PRO A 65 -29.85 -23.31 -10.72
CA PRO A 65 -28.81 -22.52 -11.39
C PRO A 65 -28.32 -21.34 -10.54
N LEU A 66 -29.19 -20.79 -9.68
CA LEU A 66 -28.83 -19.72 -8.74
C LEU A 66 -27.80 -20.20 -7.70
N THR A 67 -28.03 -21.39 -7.11
CA THR A 67 -27.14 -21.93 -6.06
C THR A 67 -25.76 -22.30 -6.64
N ILE A 68 -25.70 -22.74 -7.90
CA ILE A 68 -24.43 -22.93 -8.63
C ILE A 68 -23.68 -21.61 -8.78
N GLY A 69 -24.37 -20.55 -9.21
CA GLY A 69 -23.76 -19.22 -9.38
C GLY A 69 -23.20 -18.65 -8.08
N ILE A 70 -23.95 -18.77 -6.98
CA ILE A 70 -23.53 -18.31 -5.65
C ILE A 70 -22.32 -19.09 -5.16
N ALA A 71 -22.31 -20.43 -5.29
CA ALA A 71 -21.19 -21.25 -4.88
C ALA A 71 -19.92 -20.95 -5.70
N ALA A 72 -20.06 -20.76 -7.01
CA ALA A 72 -18.95 -20.38 -7.89
C ALA A 72 -18.37 -19.01 -7.52
N ALA A 73 -19.23 -18.01 -7.26
CA ALA A 73 -18.80 -16.68 -6.84
C ALA A 73 -18.09 -16.71 -5.48
N ALA A 74 -18.65 -17.41 -4.49
CA ALA A 74 -18.03 -17.56 -3.17
C ALA A 74 -16.65 -18.22 -3.27
N TYR A 75 -16.51 -19.28 -4.09
CA TYR A 75 -15.24 -19.96 -4.32
C TYR A 75 -14.23 -19.07 -5.08
N ALA A 76 -14.67 -18.27 -6.04
CA ALA A 76 -13.79 -17.33 -6.75
C ALA A 76 -13.25 -16.23 -5.80
N ILE A 77 -14.11 -15.65 -4.96
CA ILE A 77 -13.72 -14.65 -3.95
C ILE A 77 -12.74 -15.26 -2.94
N TYR A 78 -12.97 -16.50 -2.52
CA TYR A 78 -12.06 -17.26 -1.66
C TYR A 78 -10.66 -17.40 -2.27
N LEU A 79 -10.58 -17.87 -3.52
CA LEU A 79 -9.30 -18.03 -4.20
C LEU A 79 -8.60 -16.69 -4.42
N ALA A 80 -9.35 -15.64 -4.76
CA ALA A 80 -8.80 -14.30 -4.92
C ALA A 80 -8.20 -13.78 -3.61
N GLU A 81 -8.87 -13.96 -2.47
CA GLU A 81 -8.31 -13.63 -1.14
C GLU A 81 -7.03 -14.43 -0.89
N ALA A 82 -7.07 -15.74 -1.14
CA ALA A 82 -5.97 -16.63 -0.86
C ALA A 82 -4.71 -16.31 -1.67
N VAL A 83 -4.85 -15.80 -2.89
CA VAL A 83 -3.74 -15.51 -3.81
C VAL A 83 -3.30 -14.03 -3.77
N PHE A 84 -4.22 -13.08 -3.75
CA PHE A 84 -3.88 -11.66 -3.89
C PHE A 84 -3.68 -10.96 -2.55
N VAL A 85 -4.47 -11.33 -1.54
CA VAL A 85 -4.50 -10.61 -0.26
C VAL A 85 -3.63 -11.30 0.78
N SER A 86 -3.49 -12.63 0.70
CA SER A 86 -2.75 -13.42 1.67
C SER A 86 -1.29 -13.00 1.81
N SER A 87 -0.96 -12.47 2.97
CA SER A 87 0.40 -12.10 3.37
C SER A 87 1.32 -13.34 3.48
N THR A 88 0.75 -14.50 3.80
CA THR A 88 1.45 -15.79 3.84
C THR A 88 1.87 -16.23 2.44
N PHE A 89 1.00 -16.08 1.45
CA PHE A 89 1.34 -16.38 0.06
C PHE A 89 2.46 -15.46 -0.44
N ARG A 90 2.35 -14.15 -0.18
CA ARG A 90 3.39 -13.17 -0.52
C ARG A 90 4.73 -13.50 0.15
N ALA A 91 4.71 -13.96 1.40
CA ALA A 91 5.91 -14.42 2.08
C ALA A 91 6.52 -15.64 1.35
N LEU A 92 5.71 -16.64 0.99
CA LEU A 92 6.16 -17.85 0.28
C LEU A 92 6.69 -17.58 -1.14
N LEU A 93 6.24 -16.52 -1.81
CA LEU A 93 6.83 -16.08 -3.07
C LEU A 93 8.28 -15.60 -2.89
N THR A 94 8.64 -15.16 -1.69
CA THR A 94 10.00 -14.77 -1.35
C THR A 94 10.81 -16.04 -1.05
N LYS A 95 11.79 -16.33 -1.90
CA LYS A 95 12.70 -17.47 -1.67
C LYS A 95 13.42 -17.30 -0.32
N PRO A 96 13.45 -18.34 0.53
CA PRO A 96 14.22 -18.32 1.77
C PRO A 96 15.68 -17.94 1.50
N LYS A 97 16.22 -17.07 2.35
CA LYS A 97 17.59 -16.55 2.26
C LYS A 97 18.38 -16.96 3.49
N SER A 98 19.71 -17.03 3.32
CA SER A 98 20.60 -17.32 4.44
C SER A 98 20.61 -16.17 5.46
N PRO A 99 20.95 -16.43 6.72
CA PRO A 99 20.99 -15.39 7.75
C PRO A 99 21.99 -14.28 7.40
N ARG A 100 23.15 -14.64 6.84
CA ARG A 100 24.18 -13.67 6.40
C ARG A 100 23.63 -12.71 5.36
N PHE A 101 22.95 -13.22 4.34
CA PHE A 101 22.35 -12.39 3.29
C PHE A 101 21.34 -11.39 3.87
N VAL A 102 20.50 -11.84 4.81
CA VAL A 102 19.50 -10.98 5.46
C VAL A 102 20.16 -9.88 6.27
N ILE A 103 21.19 -10.20 7.07
CA ILE A 103 21.95 -9.22 7.85
C ILE A 103 22.62 -8.19 6.95
N ASP A 104 23.31 -8.64 5.91
CA ASP A 104 24.00 -7.75 4.98
C ASP A 104 23.01 -6.86 4.22
N ARG A 105 21.83 -7.39 3.86
CA ARG A 105 20.78 -6.61 3.21
C ARG A 105 20.21 -5.54 4.14
N ILE A 106 19.98 -5.86 5.42
CA ILE A 106 19.52 -4.87 6.41
C ILE A 106 20.59 -3.79 6.62
N ARG A 107 21.87 -4.18 6.74
CA ARG A 107 22.97 -3.23 6.86
C ARG A 107 23.09 -2.33 5.64
N ALA A 108 22.92 -2.88 4.44
CA ALA A 108 22.88 -2.10 3.20
C ALA A 108 21.70 -1.13 3.18
N MET A 109 20.51 -1.54 3.61
CA MET A 109 19.35 -0.65 3.72
C MET A 109 19.55 0.46 4.76
N LYS A 110 20.20 0.18 5.89
CA LYS A 110 20.56 1.20 6.90
C LYS A 110 21.59 2.20 6.37
N ALA A 111 22.56 1.73 5.58
CA ALA A 111 23.60 2.57 4.99
C ALA A 111 23.11 3.38 3.77
N ALA A 112 22.02 2.96 3.14
CA ALA A 112 21.47 3.62 1.98
C ALA A 112 20.87 4.99 2.32
N SER A 113 21.30 6.03 1.61
CA SER A 113 20.77 7.39 1.75
C SER A 113 19.28 7.45 1.39
N PRO A 114 18.41 7.96 2.27
CA PRO A 114 16.98 8.13 1.95
C PRO A 114 16.79 9.15 0.82
N ILE A 115 15.79 8.93 -0.03
CA ILE A 115 15.45 9.82 -1.14
C ILE A 115 14.10 10.48 -0.83
N LEU A 116 14.10 11.81 -0.88
CA LEU A 116 12.94 12.67 -0.72
C LEU A 116 12.67 13.34 -2.06
N GLU A 117 11.55 13.02 -2.69
CA GLU A 117 11.20 13.52 -4.01
C GLU A 117 9.83 14.18 -3.99
N SER A 118 9.77 15.44 -4.41
CA SER A 118 8.53 16.12 -4.75
C SER A 118 8.15 15.75 -6.18
N VAL A 119 6.99 15.13 -6.36
CA VAL A 119 6.44 14.77 -7.68
C VAL A 119 5.30 15.71 -8.00
N ILE A 120 5.35 16.31 -9.18
CA ILE A 120 4.32 17.18 -9.70
C ILE A 120 3.77 16.59 -10.98
N GLN A 121 2.45 16.62 -11.13
CA GLN A 121 1.77 16.21 -12.34
C GLN A 121 0.79 17.30 -12.77
N ALA A 122 1.11 17.98 -13.86
CA ALA A 122 0.25 18.98 -14.47
C ALA A 122 -0.77 18.29 -15.39
N TYR A 123 -2.00 18.78 -15.39
CA TYR A 123 -3.09 18.25 -16.20
C TYR A 123 -4.14 19.30 -16.52
N HIS A 124 -4.90 19.05 -17.58
CA HIS A 124 -6.14 19.76 -17.88
C HIS A 124 -7.22 18.76 -18.29
N TYR A 125 -8.45 19.25 -18.41
CA TYR A 125 -9.57 18.48 -18.94
C TYR A 125 -9.83 18.90 -20.38
N GLU A 126 -9.97 17.90 -21.25
CA GLU A 126 -10.46 18.10 -22.61
C GLU A 126 -11.89 17.60 -22.70
N ASP A 127 -12.73 18.38 -23.39
CA ASP A 127 -14.13 18.05 -23.60
C ASP A 127 -14.27 17.32 -24.93
N HIS A 128 -14.81 16.11 -24.89
CA HIS A 128 -15.15 15.36 -26.08
C HIS A 128 -16.67 15.24 -26.19
N ASP A 129 -17.21 15.89 -27.21
CA ASP A 129 -18.62 15.82 -27.54
C ASP A 129 -18.89 14.63 -28.47
N HIS A 130 -19.84 13.78 -28.07
CA HIS A 130 -20.33 12.71 -28.92
C HIS A 130 -21.85 12.78 -29.05
N GLU A 131 -22.34 12.64 -30.27
CA GLU A 131 -23.77 12.46 -30.52
C GLU A 131 -24.12 10.99 -30.36
N ILE A 132 -24.95 10.68 -29.37
CA ILE A 132 -25.48 9.34 -29.13
C ILE A 132 -26.88 9.28 -29.70
N LEU A 133 -27.14 8.23 -30.49
CA LEU A 133 -28.47 7.92 -31.00
C LEU A 133 -29.19 7.02 -30.01
N HIS A 134 -30.18 7.57 -29.31
CA HIS A 134 -31.06 6.81 -28.44
C HIS A 134 -32.33 6.42 -29.19
N ILE A 135 -32.72 5.14 -29.15
CA ILE A 135 -33.98 4.67 -29.72
C ILE A 135 -34.93 4.37 -28.57
N ASP A 136 -36.06 5.07 -28.51
CA ASP A 136 -37.04 4.85 -27.46
C ASP A 136 -37.84 3.55 -27.66
N HIS A 137 -38.61 3.15 -26.64
CA HIS A 137 -39.47 1.97 -26.69
C HIS A 137 -40.53 2.02 -27.80
N HIS A 138 -40.81 3.19 -28.38
CA HIS A 138 -41.74 3.40 -29.49
C HIS A 138 -41.03 3.42 -30.86
N GLY A 139 -39.72 3.20 -30.90
CA GLY A 139 -38.92 3.15 -32.13
C GLY A 139 -38.48 4.50 -32.68
N HIS A 140 -38.71 5.61 -31.96
CA HIS A 140 -38.24 6.92 -32.38
C HIS A 140 -36.78 7.11 -32.02
N ARG A 141 -36.05 7.68 -32.98
CA ARG A 141 -34.63 7.99 -32.86
C ARG A 141 -34.44 9.41 -32.35
N HIS A 142 -33.85 9.54 -31.18
CA HIS A 142 -33.48 10.80 -30.57
C HIS A 142 -31.96 10.94 -30.60
N ARG A 143 -31.47 12.11 -31.01
CA ARG A 143 -30.05 12.45 -30.90
C ARG A 143 -29.84 13.19 -29.58
N HIS A 144 -28.97 12.66 -28.73
CA HIS A 144 -28.54 13.30 -27.50
C HIS A 144 -27.06 13.63 -27.61
N ARG A 145 -26.67 14.86 -27.27
CA ARG A 145 -25.27 15.26 -27.19
C ARG A 145 -24.80 15.03 -25.77
N GLU A 146 -23.81 14.18 -25.61
CA GLU A 146 -23.14 13.94 -24.33
C GLU A 146 -21.72 14.52 -24.41
N THR A 147 -21.36 15.34 -23.43
CA THR A 147 -20.03 15.91 -23.30
C THR A 147 -19.29 15.15 -22.20
N HIS A 148 -18.20 14.49 -22.56
CA HIS A 148 -17.37 13.75 -21.62
C HIS A 148 -16.07 14.50 -21.34
N HIS A 149 -15.86 14.87 -20.07
CA HIS A 149 -14.62 15.50 -19.60
C HIS A 149 -13.53 14.43 -19.39
N LYS A 150 -12.42 14.54 -20.12
CA LYS A 150 -11.30 13.61 -19.99
C LYS A 150 -10.08 14.33 -19.44
N ARG A 151 -9.51 13.83 -18.34
CA ARG A 151 -8.23 14.32 -17.81
C ARG A 151 -7.08 13.91 -18.73
N VAL A 152 -6.29 14.89 -19.15
CA VAL A 152 -5.06 14.71 -19.93
C VAL A 152 -3.88 15.19 -19.11
N ASN A 153 -2.94 14.29 -18.84
CA ASN A 153 -1.70 14.63 -18.14
C ASN A 153 -0.69 15.16 -19.14
N THR A 154 -0.25 16.39 -18.95
CA THR A 154 0.62 17.10 -19.90
C THR A 154 2.08 17.05 -19.49
N HIS A 155 2.37 17.09 -18.19
CA HIS A 155 3.73 17.15 -17.69
C HIS A 155 3.88 16.46 -16.33
N VAL A 156 5.00 15.76 -16.15
CA VAL A 156 5.39 15.18 -14.86
C VAL A 156 6.80 15.65 -14.51
N ALA A 157 6.95 16.33 -13.38
CA ALA A 157 8.24 16.77 -12.84
C ALA A 157 8.56 16.02 -11.54
N LYS A 158 9.85 15.81 -11.31
CA LYS A 158 10.37 15.22 -10.09
C LYS A 158 11.52 16.07 -9.59
N GLU A 159 11.39 16.62 -8.39
CA GLU A 159 12.42 17.45 -7.78
C GLU A 159 12.88 16.80 -6.46
N PRO A 160 14.15 16.37 -6.36
CA PRO A 160 14.68 15.82 -5.13
C PRO A 160 15.01 16.91 -4.11
N PHE A 161 14.74 16.65 -2.83
CA PHE A 161 15.16 17.50 -1.73
C PHE A 161 16.61 17.16 -1.32
N SER A 162 17.45 18.19 -1.24
CA SER A 162 18.84 18.06 -0.80
C SER A 162 18.96 18.27 0.71
N TYR A 163 19.72 17.38 1.35
CA TYR A 163 20.04 17.40 2.79
C TYR A 163 21.52 17.08 2.98
N ASP A 164 22.05 17.35 4.18
CA ASP A 164 23.49 17.24 4.44
C ASP A 164 23.88 15.88 5.00
N TYR A 165 23.10 15.36 5.95
CA TYR A 165 23.34 14.04 6.54
C TYR A 165 22.04 13.41 7.04
N PHE A 166 22.11 12.12 7.38
CA PHE A 166 21.03 11.38 8.01
C PHE A 166 21.56 10.52 9.16
N SER A 167 20.73 10.29 10.19
CA SER A 167 21.00 9.34 11.26
C SER A 167 20.02 8.16 11.19
N ASN A 168 20.45 7.02 11.69
CA ASN A 168 19.58 5.86 11.91
C ASN A 168 19.18 5.83 13.38
N ASP A 169 17.91 6.04 13.66
CA ASP A 169 17.34 6.08 15.02
C ASP A 169 16.51 4.80 15.24
N ASP A 170 17.15 3.63 15.06
CA ASP A 170 16.48 2.33 15.11
C ASP A 170 17.12 1.33 16.09
N ASP A 171 16.29 0.43 16.61
CA ASP A 171 16.70 -0.73 17.41
C ASP A 171 16.95 -1.97 16.53
N ALA A 172 17.18 -1.79 15.22
CA ALA A 172 17.11 -2.88 14.25
C ALA A 172 18.16 -3.97 14.53
N GLU A 173 19.35 -3.58 15.00
CA GLU A 173 20.44 -4.51 15.30
C GLU A 173 20.12 -5.40 16.51
N SER A 174 19.58 -4.85 17.59
CA SER A 174 19.19 -5.63 18.77
C SER A 174 18.13 -6.69 18.42
N LYS A 175 17.13 -6.29 17.61
CA LYS A 175 16.07 -7.17 17.12
C LYS A 175 16.58 -8.18 16.10
N LEU A 176 17.59 -7.84 15.31
CA LEU A 176 18.22 -8.77 14.38
C LEU A 176 19.01 -9.85 15.12
N HIS A 177 19.69 -9.51 16.22
CA HIS A 177 20.39 -10.50 17.04
C HIS A 177 19.45 -11.48 17.73
N SER A 178 18.24 -11.05 18.13
CA SER A 178 17.27 -11.93 18.79
C SER A 178 16.69 -13.01 17.86
N ILE A 179 16.81 -12.86 16.53
CA ILE A 179 16.25 -13.82 15.57
C ILE A 179 17.23 -14.88 15.07
N LEU A 180 18.53 -14.70 15.28
CA LEU A 180 19.57 -15.65 14.88
C LEU A 180 19.36 -17.10 15.39
N PRO A 181 18.81 -17.33 16.60
CA PRO A 181 18.60 -18.69 17.10
C PRO A 181 17.47 -19.46 16.41
N TYR A 182 16.57 -18.80 15.68
CA TYR A 182 15.39 -19.45 15.11
C TYR A 182 15.64 -20.03 13.72
N ASN A 183 15.01 -21.17 13.42
CA ASN A 183 15.22 -21.89 12.16
C ASN A 183 14.58 -21.21 10.95
N ILE A 184 13.37 -20.65 11.10
CA ILE A 184 12.64 -19.96 10.04
C ILE A 184 12.04 -18.69 10.60
N VAL A 185 12.41 -17.56 9.98
CA VAL A 185 11.97 -16.23 10.41
C VAL A 185 11.41 -15.48 9.22
N ARG A 186 10.18 -15.01 9.36
CA ARG A 186 9.56 -14.04 8.45
C ARG A 186 9.90 -12.65 8.95
N LEU A 187 10.68 -11.93 8.15
CA LEU A 187 11.07 -10.57 8.41
C LEU A 187 10.14 -9.62 7.63
N CYS A 188 9.52 -8.69 8.35
CA CYS A 188 8.84 -7.54 7.77
C CYS A 188 9.64 -6.30 8.11
N VAL A 189 10.18 -5.63 7.09
CA VAL A 189 10.92 -4.38 7.26
C VAL A 189 9.96 -3.25 6.92
N ARG A 190 9.93 -2.21 7.76
CA ARG A 190 9.23 -0.96 7.53
C ARG A 190 10.25 0.15 7.39
N ASP A 191 10.11 0.97 6.36
CA ASP A 191 10.92 2.16 6.16
C ASP A 191 10.18 3.37 6.74
N GLN A 192 10.83 4.10 7.62
CA GLN A 192 10.29 5.32 8.22
C GLN A 192 11.33 6.42 8.07
N ILE A 193 11.03 7.40 7.22
CA ILE A 193 11.91 8.53 6.99
C ILE A 193 11.26 9.76 7.62
N VAL A 194 11.98 10.42 8.51
CA VAL A 194 11.51 11.58 9.25
C VAL A 194 12.48 12.76 9.10
N LEU A 195 11.96 13.97 9.25
CA LEU A 195 12.76 15.18 9.31
C LEU A 195 13.24 15.33 10.76
N GLY A 196 14.56 15.39 10.96
CA GLY A 196 15.17 15.22 12.28
C GLY A 196 15.10 16.47 13.16
N ASP A 197 15.00 17.65 12.58
CA ASP A 197 14.92 18.91 13.30
C ASP A 197 14.01 19.95 12.61
N GLU A 198 13.68 21.00 13.36
CA GLU A 198 12.77 22.05 12.88
C GLU A 198 13.35 22.83 11.69
N TYR A 199 14.67 23.04 11.66
CA TYR A 199 15.29 23.78 10.56
C TYR A 199 15.22 22.99 9.25
N THR A 200 15.49 21.68 9.27
CA THR A 200 15.28 20.83 8.08
C THR A 200 13.82 20.82 7.66
N ARG A 201 12.88 20.83 8.61
CA ARG A 201 11.44 20.92 8.30
C ARG A 201 11.06 22.23 7.60
N MET A 202 11.55 23.36 8.09
CA MET A 202 11.35 24.66 7.45
C MET A 202 11.96 24.67 6.04
N ALA A 203 13.21 24.20 5.91
CA ALA A 203 13.90 24.11 4.63
C ALA A 203 13.19 23.19 3.62
N PHE A 204 12.58 22.10 4.09
CA PHE A 204 11.76 21.22 3.27
C PHE A 204 10.48 21.92 2.81
N ASN A 205 9.78 22.62 3.71
CA ASN A 205 8.59 23.39 3.38
C ASN A 205 8.88 24.49 2.34
N ASP A 206 10.00 25.21 2.50
CA ASP A 206 10.45 26.21 1.53
C ASP A 206 10.72 25.58 0.16
N HIS A 207 11.33 24.39 0.14
CA HIS A 207 11.53 23.63 -1.09
C HIS A 207 10.20 23.23 -1.73
N VAL A 208 9.22 22.77 -0.95
CA VAL A 208 7.87 22.46 -1.46
C VAL A 208 7.21 23.68 -2.10
N LEU A 209 7.29 24.84 -1.45
CA LEU A 209 6.75 26.09 -1.97
C LEU A 209 7.46 26.49 -3.26
N TYR A 210 8.79 26.45 -3.28
CA TYR A 210 9.59 26.71 -4.47
C TYR A 210 9.17 25.81 -5.65
N VAL A 211 9.04 24.51 -5.39
CA VAL A 211 8.64 23.51 -6.40
C VAL A 211 7.23 23.80 -6.92
N ARG A 212 6.27 24.11 -6.04
CA ARG A 212 4.92 24.50 -6.45
C ARG A 212 4.90 25.80 -7.26
N MET A 213 5.69 26.81 -6.89
CA MET A 213 5.78 28.06 -7.64
C MET A 213 6.43 27.86 -9.02
N LYS A 214 7.51 27.07 -9.08
CA LYS A 214 8.26 26.77 -10.30
C LYS A 214 7.39 26.10 -11.37
N TYR A 215 6.51 25.19 -10.96
CA TYR A 215 5.66 24.44 -11.88
C TYR A 215 4.18 24.89 -11.88
N GLY A 216 3.84 25.87 -11.04
CA GLY A 216 2.48 26.38 -10.78
C GLY A 216 1.75 26.96 -11.99
N LEU A 217 2.50 27.38 -13.01
CA LEU A 217 1.99 28.06 -14.20
C LEU A 217 2.04 27.17 -15.46
N VAL A 218 2.39 25.90 -15.31
CA VAL A 218 2.59 24.99 -16.47
C VAL A 218 1.25 24.59 -17.10
N ASP A 219 0.20 24.39 -16.30
CA ASP A 219 -1.12 24.01 -16.79
C ASP A 219 -2.22 24.46 -15.80
N SER A 220 -3.48 24.26 -16.20
CA SER A 220 -4.70 24.64 -15.48
C SER A 220 -4.81 24.00 -14.10
N HIS A 221 -4.37 22.74 -13.97
CA HIS A 221 -4.40 22.00 -12.72
C HIS A 221 -3.09 21.27 -12.47
N ILE A 222 -2.76 21.11 -11.19
CA ILE A 222 -1.50 20.52 -10.74
C ILE A 222 -1.76 19.63 -9.53
N ASP A 223 -1.38 18.36 -9.66
CA ASP A 223 -1.28 17.43 -8.53
C ASP A 223 0.12 17.46 -7.97
N TYR A 224 0.22 17.62 -6.65
CA TYR A 224 1.49 17.55 -5.91
C TYR A 224 1.48 16.34 -4.98
N SER A 225 2.54 15.53 -5.05
CA SER A 225 2.74 14.35 -4.22
C SER A 225 4.18 14.30 -3.70
N GLN A 226 4.37 13.78 -2.50
CA GLN A 226 5.69 13.57 -1.90
C GLN A 226 5.98 12.09 -1.81
N LYS A 227 7.21 11.71 -2.17
CA LYS A 227 7.70 10.34 -2.06
C LYS A 227 8.93 10.30 -1.17
N PHE A 228 8.84 9.50 -0.12
CA PHE A 228 9.93 9.17 0.79
C PHE A 228 10.22 7.69 0.59
N TYR A 229 11.44 7.36 0.18
CA TYR A 229 11.83 5.97 0.06
C TYR A 229 13.34 5.78 0.22
N THR A 230 13.73 4.68 0.84
CA THR A 230 15.08 4.16 0.79
C THR A 230 15.27 3.38 -0.53
N PRO A 231 16.34 3.64 -1.30
CA PRO A 231 16.61 2.86 -2.51
C PRO A 231 16.84 1.39 -2.13
N ASP A 232 16.44 0.47 -3.01
CA ASP A 232 16.60 -0.97 -2.80
C ASP A 232 15.88 -1.54 -1.56
N PHE A 233 14.84 -0.86 -1.09
CA PHE A 233 14.05 -1.32 0.04
C PHE A 233 13.39 -2.69 -0.23
N ALA A 234 13.58 -3.63 0.68
CA ALA A 234 12.99 -4.97 0.62
C ALA A 234 12.02 -5.14 1.81
N PRO A 235 10.70 -5.03 1.59
CA PRO A 235 9.71 -4.96 2.67
C PRO A 235 9.51 -6.30 3.40
N THR A 236 9.71 -7.43 2.71
CA THR A 236 9.50 -8.76 3.28
C THR A 236 10.61 -9.69 2.86
N MET A 237 11.18 -10.42 3.82
CA MET A 237 12.21 -11.44 3.58
C MET A 237 11.92 -12.68 4.43
N ILE A 238 12.23 -13.86 3.91
CA ILE A 238 12.24 -15.09 4.71
C ILE A 238 13.70 -15.47 4.95
N MET A 239 14.06 -15.59 6.22
CA MET A 239 15.33 -16.15 6.65
C MET A 239 15.13 -17.63 7.00
N ALA A 240 15.96 -18.50 6.43
CA ALA A 240 16.08 -19.89 6.86
C ALA A 240 17.51 -20.12 7.33
N ASN A 241 17.67 -20.77 8.48
CA ASN A 241 18.99 -21.09 9.02
C ASN A 241 19.65 -22.18 8.18
N ASP A 242 20.96 -22.06 7.92
CA ASP A 242 21.70 -22.98 7.05
C ASP A 242 21.71 -24.42 7.63
N CYS A 243 21.55 -24.57 8.95
CA CYS A 243 21.48 -25.87 9.62
C CYS A 243 20.13 -26.59 9.49
N SER A 244 19.06 -25.89 9.10
CA SER A 244 17.71 -26.45 8.99
C SER A 244 17.06 -25.95 7.69
N PRO A 245 17.16 -26.71 6.58
CA PRO A 245 16.57 -26.29 5.32
C PRO A 245 15.05 -26.07 5.48
N PRO A 246 14.45 -25.15 4.70
CA PRO A 246 13.02 -24.94 4.74
C PRO A 246 12.29 -26.25 4.43
N PRO A 247 11.21 -26.57 5.16
CA PRO A 247 10.51 -27.83 4.95
C PRO A 247 9.86 -27.84 3.56
N TRP A 248 9.76 -29.04 2.97
CA TRP A 248 9.26 -29.24 1.61
C TRP A 248 7.88 -28.61 1.35
N TRP A 249 7.01 -28.56 2.37
CA TRP A 249 5.67 -27.98 2.30
C TRP A 249 5.63 -26.44 2.23
N MET A 250 6.76 -25.77 2.50
CA MET A 250 6.87 -24.30 2.52
C MET A 250 7.16 -23.74 1.12
N THR A 251 6.30 -24.10 0.16
CA THR A 251 6.40 -23.66 -1.24
C THR A 251 5.07 -23.04 -1.68
N SER A 252 5.14 -22.01 -2.53
CA SER A 252 3.95 -21.34 -3.09
C SER A 252 3.01 -22.31 -3.82
N TYR A 253 3.54 -23.31 -4.54
CA TYR A 253 2.74 -24.33 -5.22
C TYR A 253 1.90 -25.18 -4.27
N ILE A 254 2.47 -25.60 -3.13
CA ILE A 254 1.78 -26.41 -2.14
C ILE A 254 0.70 -25.59 -1.44
N TYR A 255 0.97 -24.30 -1.20
CA TYR A 255 -0.04 -23.38 -0.69
C TYR A 255 -1.21 -23.23 -1.67
N ILE A 256 -0.97 -23.01 -2.97
CA ILE A 256 -2.05 -22.89 -3.97
C ILE A 256 -2.86 -24.18 -4.05
N PHE A 257 -2.18 -25.33 -4.06
CA PHE A 257 -2.84 -26.63 -4.07
C PHE A 257 -3.75 -26.82 -2.84
N LEU A 258 -3.25 -26.52 -1.65
CA LEU A 258 -4.05 -26.57 -0.42
C LEU A 258 -5.14 -25.50 -0.39
N ALA A 259 -4.90 -24.33 -0.99
CA ALA A 259 -5.91 -23.30 -1.13
C ALA A 259 -7.09 -23.82 -1.97
N ILE A 260 -6.84 -24.41 -3.15
CA ILE A 260 -7.87 -25.04 -4.00
C ILE A 260 -8.69 -26.08 -3.22
N LEU A 261 -8.06 -26.81 -2.30
CA LEU A 261 -8.73 -27.81 -1.45
C LEU A 261 -9.53 -27.21 -0.26
N LEU A 262 -9.61 -25.89 -0.12
CA LEU A 262 -10.18 -25.19 1.05
C LEU A 262 -9.35 -25.32 2.34
N LEU A 263 -8.07 -25.72 2.23
CA LEU A 263 -7.12 -25.83 3.35
C LEU A 263 -6.17 -24.61 3.45
N ALA A 264 -6.51 -23.45 2.88
CA ALA A 264 -5.68 -22.26 3.04
C ALA A 264 -5.58 -21.83 4.52
N TRP A 265 -6.70 -21.84 5.25
CA TRP A 265 -6.73 -21.46 6.67
C TRP A 265 -5.86 -22.35 7.58
N PRO A 266 -6.02 -23.70 7.59
CA PRO A 266 -5.18 -24.55 8.44
C PRO A 266 -3.70 -24.50 8.03
N TYR A 267 -3.41 -24.31 6.75
CA TYR A 267 -2.03 -24.10 6.30
C TYR A 267 -1.43 -22.81 6.89
N ARG A 268 -2.18 -21.70 6.91
CA ARG A 268 -1.71 -20.44 7.52
C ARG A 268 -1.40 -20.62 9.01
N MET A 269 -2.25 -21.34 9.74
CA MET A 269 -2.00 -21.67 11.16
C MET A 269 -0.74 -22.51 11.34
N LEU A 270 -0.54 -23.54 10.50
CA LEU A 270 0.67 -24.35 10.52
C LEU A 270 1.91 -23.49 10.21
N PHE A 271 1.85 -22.65 9.18
CA PHE A 271 2.93 -21.75 8.79
C PHE A 271 3.31 -20.81 9.95
N GLN A 272 2.33 -20.19 10.61
CA GLN A 272 2.56 -19.30 11.74
C GLN A 272 3.13 -20.03 12.97
N SER A 273 2.71 -21.28 13.22
CA SER A 273 3.26 -22.07 14.33
C SER A 273 4.74 -22.44 14.14
N ARG A 274 5.21 -22.48 12.88
CA ARG A 274 6.57 -22.89 12.52
C ARG A 274 7.49 -21.73 12.20
N CYS A 275 6.94 -20.56 11.87
CA CYS A 275 7.71 -19.38 11.50
C CYS A 275 7.57 -18.31 12.57
N VAL A 276 8.70 -17.78 13.03
CA VAL A 276 8.69 -16.57 13.87
C VAL A 276 8.52 -15.36 12.97
N SER A 277 7.61 -14.46 13.29
CA SER A 277 7.44 -13.19 12.57
C SER A 277 8.11 -12.07 13.36
N LEU A 278 9.05 -11.37 12.72
CA LEU A 278 9.70 -10.18 13.28
C LEU A 278 9.43 -8.96 12.39
N THR A 279 9.05 -7.86 13.03
CA THR A 279 8.94 -6.55 12.37
C THR A 279 10.11 -5.66 12.77
N LEU A 280 10.87 -5.20 11.78
CA LEU A 280 11.92 -4.21 11.92
C LEU A 280 11.45 -2.87 11.40
N ASN A 281 11.57 -1.83 12.21
CA ASN A 281 11.33 -0.46 11.78
C ASN A 281 12.70 0.18 11.56
N LEU A 282 13.02 0.49 10.31
CA LEU A 282 14.19 1.27 9.94
C LEU A 282 13.79 2.73 9.97
N LYS A 283 14.14 3.42 11.05
CA LYS A 283 13.84 4.84 11.22
C LYS A 283 15.07 5.66 10.86
N LYS A 284 14.90 6.55 9.88
CA LYS A 284 15.94 7.44 9.37
C LYS A 284 15.54 8.89 9.58
N SER A 285 16.37 9.64 10.29
CA SER A 285 16.17 11.07 10.54
C SER A 285 17.10 11.87 9.64
N ILE A 286 16.57 12.83 8.89
CA ILE A 286 17.32 13.64 7.93
C ILE A 286 17.58 15.03 8.48
N PHE A 287 18.78 15.56 8.23
CA PHE A 287 19.23 16.84 8.73
C PHE A 287 19.88 17.71 7.65
N ARG A 288 19.62 19.01 7.76
CA ARG A 288 20.24 20.09 7.00
C ARG A 288 20.96 21.02 7.96
N ASN A 289 22.21 21.35 7.65
CA ASN A 289 23.04 22.24 8.44
C ASN A 289 22.51 23.67 8.34
N GLN A 290 22.39 24.33 9.50
CA GLN A 290 22.12 25.76 9.53
C GLN A 290 23.35 26.51 8.97
N PRO A 291 23.16 27.47 8.06
CA PRO A 291 24.27 28.32 7.64
C PRO A 291 24.82 29.04 8.86
N ALA A 292 26.13 28.96 9.06
CA ALA A 292 26.80 29.65 10.16
C ALA A 292 26.51 31.16 10.03
N ILE A 293 25.64 31.68 10.88
CA ILE A 293 25.44 33.12 11.00
C ILE A 293 26.72 33.64 11.66
N PHE A 294 27.63 34.18 10.85
CA PHE A 294 28.76 34.95 11.37
C PHE A 294 28.16 36.12 12.17
N LYS A 295 28.36 36.07 13.49
CA LYS A 295 28.07 37.18 14.41
C LYS A 295 29.23 38.13 14.46
#